data_AF-A0A401PDM1-F1
#
_entry.id   AF-A0A401PDM1-F1
#
_cell.length_a   1.000
_cell.length_b   1.000
_cell.length_c   1.000
_cell.angle_alpha   90.00
_cell.angle_beta   90.00
_cell.angle_gamma   90.00
#
_symmetry.space_group_name_H-M   'P 1'
#
loop_
_entity.id
_entity.type
_entity.pdbx_description
1 polymer ?
#
loop_
_entity_poly.entity_id
_entity_poly.type
_entity_poly.pdbx_seq_one_letter_code
_entity_poly.pdbx_strand_id
1 'polypeptide(L)'
;MAALRLSVKPAADRCIDLTEAQYKKLFYSINGLLIPGGGANLMTSEYSKNAALFYKLALQANDHGTYFPIWGTCLGFEELTVITSGRKLLINTDTSNVSLRLNFTKDAQDSRMFKNFPVDLMNALAAEPLAANSHRWSISVKNFTSNTELKNFYKILSTNMDSKGIEFVSTIEGTCK
;
A
#
# COMPACT_ATOMS: atom_id res chain seq x y z
N MET A 1 9.02 14.60 -14.41
CA MET A 1 8.68 13.33 -13.73
C MET A 1 7.17 13.26 -13.65
N ALA A 2 6.53 12.35 -14.37
CA ALA A 2 5.07 12.23 -14.37
C ALA A 2 4.67 11.01 -13.52
N ALA A 3 4.07 11.25 -12.36
CA ALA A 3 3.49 10.22 -11.50
C ALA A 3 1.97 10.30 -11.65
N LEU A 4 1.32 9.17 -11.96
CA LEU A 4 -0.14 9.11 -12.05
C LEU A 4 -0.70 8.75 -10.68
N ARG A 5 -1.73 9.50 -10.27
CA ARG A 5 -2.58 9.17 -9.13
C ARG A 5 -3.82 8.46 -9.67
N LEU A 6 -4.01 7.18 -9.35
CA LEU A 6 -5.34 6.59 -9.48
C LEU A 6 -6.27 7.40 -8.56
N SER A 7 -7.44 7.83 -9.01
CA SER A 7 -8.31 8.69 -8.19
C SER A 7 -9.49 7.88 -7.68
N VAL A 8 -9.83 8.03 -6.40
CA VAL A 8 -11.09 7.56 -5.79
C VAL A 8 -11.81 8.81 -5.30
N LYS A 9 -12.64 9.46 -6.13
CA LYS A 9 -13.43 10.62 -5.69
C LYS A 9 -14.74 10.86 -6.48
N PRO A 10 -15.67 11.65 -5.91
CA PRO A 10 -17.02 11.85 -6.42
C PRO A 10 -17.04 12.73 -7.69
N ALA A 11 -17.82 12.30 -8.68
CA ALA A 11 -18.60 13.06 -9.66
C ALA A 11 -18.06 14.33 -10.37
N ALA A 12 -16.76 14.68 -10.38
CA ALA A 12 -16.31 15.88 -11.13
C ALA A 12 -14.95 15.80 -11.85
N ASP A 13 -14.07 14.86 -11.54
CA ASP A 13 -12.84 14.67 -12.31
C ASP A 13 -13.06 13.57 -13.36
N ARG A 14 -13.04 13.98 -14.64
CA ARG A 14 -13.22 13.17 -15.87
C ARG A 14 -12.95 11.67 -15.64
N CYS A 15 -14.01 10.85 -15.68
CA CYS A 15 -13.89 9.42 -15.94
C CYS A 15 -13.03 9.26 -17.19
N ILE A 16 -11.83 8.71 -17.03
CA ILE A 16 -11.11 8.17 -18.17
C ILE A 16 -11.42 6.67 -18.15
N ASP A 17 -12.55 6.29 -18.74
CA ASP A 17 -12.81 4.90 -19.13
C ASP A 17 -11.88 4.55 -20.29
N LEU A 18 -10.59 4.40 -19.95
CA LEU A 18 -9.57 3.95 -20.87
C LEU A 18 -9.77 2.47 -21.14
N THR A 19 -9.61 2.09 -22.40
CA THR A 19 -9.39 0.70 -22.79
C THR A 19 -8.09 0.18 -22.16
N GLU A 20 -7.97 -1.14 -22.00
CA GLU A 20 -6.72 -1.76 -21.52
C GLU A 20 -5.50 -1.33 -22.36
N ALA A 21 -5.67 -1.18 -23.68
CA ALA A 21 -4.61 -0.70 -24.57
C ALA A 21 -4.16 0.72 -24.23
N GLN A 22 -5.09 1.61 -23.89
CA GLN A 22 -4.76 2.97 -23.46
C GLN A 22 -4.11 2.98 -22.07
N TYR A 23 -4.53 2.12 -21.14
CA TYR A 23 -3.86 1.97 -19.85
C TYR A 23 -2.42 1.45 -20.00
N LYS A 24 -2.18 0.48 -20.88
CA LYS A 24 -0.81 0.03 -21.20
C LYS A 24 0.03 1.16 -21.79
N LYS A 25 -0.52 1.92 -22.75
CA LYS A 25 0.16 3.09 -23.30
C LYS A 25 0.50 4.10 -22.21
N LEU A 26 -0.42 4.34 -21.28
CA LEU A 26 -0.21 5.23 -20.15
C LEU A 26 0.88 4.72 -19.20
N PHE A 27 0.86 3.43 -18.86
CA PHE A 27 1.88 2.79 -18.03
C PHE A 27 3.29 3.04 -18.57
N TYR A 28 3.51 2.80 -19.87
CA TYR A 28 4.80 3.03 -20.52
C TYR A 28 5.15 4.52 -20.72
N SER A 29 4.24 5.44 -20.40
CA SER A 29 4.46 6.89 -20.49
C SER A 29 4.73 7.54 -19.12
N ILE A 30 4.63 6.80 -18.02
CA ILE A 30 4.82 7.31 -16.65
C ILE A 30 5.94 6.56 -15.93
N ASN A 31 6.42 7.10 -14.81
CA ASN A 31 7.58 6.57 -14.08
C ASN A 31 7.22 5.85 -12.77
N GLY A 32 5.93 5.74 -12.46
CA GLY A 32 5.47 5.15 -11.21
C GLY A 32 3.98 5.41 -10.99
N LEU A 33 3.41 4.69 -10.02
CA LEU A 33 1.99 4.75 -9.69
C LEU A 33 1.77 5.03 -8.21
N LEU A 34 0.86 5.96 -7.91
CA LEU A 34 0.28 6.11 -6.58
C LEU A 34 -1.18 5.63 -6.58
N ILE A 35 -1.47 4.69 -5.67
CA ILE A 35 -2.78 4.14 -5.38
C ILE A 35 -3.26 4.79 -4.05
N PRO A 36 -4.22 5.73 -4.09
CA PRO A 36 -4.59 6.52 -2.92
C PRO A 36 -5.53 5.77 -1.97
N GLY A 37 -5.81 6.39 -0.83
CA GLY A 37 -6.93 6.00 0.02
C GLY A 37 -8.29 6.26 -0.62
N GLY A 38 -9.35 5.71 -0.02
CA GLY A 38 -10.72 5.86 -0.50
C GLY A 38 -11.67 4.84 0.14
N GLY A 39 -12.83 4.63 -0.48
CA GLY A 39 -13.85 3.67 -0.03
C GLY A 39 -14.38 2.76 -1.14
N ALA A 40 -13.60 2.53 -2.20
CA ALA A 40 -14.00 1.66 -3.31
C ALA A 40 -13.95 0.17 -2.91
N ASN A 41 -14.68 -0.67 -3.64
CA ASN A 41 -14.66 -2.12 -3.41
C ASN A 41 -13.36 -2.75 -3.95
N LEU A 42 -12.60 -3.41 -3.09
CA LEU A 42 -11.29 -4.03 -3.38
C LEU A 42 -11.31 -5.27 -4.29
N MET A 43 -12.48 -5.68 -4.81
CA MET A 43 -12.60 -6.86 -5.68
C MET A 43 -13.32 -6.55 -6.99
N THR A 44 -14.32 -5.66 -6.96
CA THR A 44 -15.22 -5.45 -8.09
C THR A 44 -15.18 -4.06 -8.70
N SER A 45 -14.55 -3.08 -8.03
CA SER A 45 -14.50 -1.70 -8.53
C SER A 45 -13.51 -1.52 -9.67
N GLU A 46 -13.74 -0.50 -10.51
CA GLU A 46 -12.76 -0.07 -11.52
C GLU A 46 -11.42 0.34 -10.90
N TYR A 47 -11.46 0.91 -9.69
CA TYR A 47 -10.25 1.19 -8.92
C TYR A 47 -9.40 -0.07 -8.72
N SER A 48 -10.02 -1.18 -8.29
CA SER A 48 -9.32 -2.45 -8.06
C SER A 48 -8.85 -3.09 -9.37
N LYS A 49 -9.70 -3.10 -10.41
CA LYS A 49 -9.32 -3.60 -11.74
C LYS A 49 -8.11 -2.86 -12.31
N ASN A 50 -8.09 -1.54 -12.21
CA ASN A 50 -6.99 -0.72 -12.69
C ASN A 50 -5.73 -0.90 -11.83
N ALA A 51 -5.87 -0.95 -10.50
CA ALA A 51 -4.74 -1.24 -9.61
C ALA A 51 -4.09 -2.60 -9.95
N ALA A 52 -4.89 -3.65 -10.17
CA ALA A 52 -4.41 -4.98 -10.56
C ALA A 52 -3.70 -4.98 -11.92
N LEU A 53 -4.23 -4.25 -12.91
CA LEU A 53 -3.59 -4.11 -14.22
C LEU A 53 -2.20 -3.46 -14.10
N PHE A 54 -2.11 -2.32 -13.41
CA PHE A 54 -0.83 -1.63 -13.23
C PHE A 54 0.14 -2.42 -12.34
N TYR A 55 -0.36 -3.10 -11.31
CA TYR A 55 0.45 -3.98 -10.47
C TYR A 55 1.09 -5.09 -11.29
N LYS A 56 0.31 -5.75 -12.16
CA LYS A 56 0.83 -6.78 -13.08
C LYS A 56 1.90 -6.21 -14.03
N LEU A 57 1.65 -5.05 -14.63
CA LEU A 57 2.61 -4.40 -15.53
C LEU A 57 3.89 -3.98 -14.81
N ALA A 58 3.79 -3.50 -13.57
CA ALA A 58 4.94 -3.14 -12.75
C ALA A 58 5.77 -4.38 -12.40
N LEU A 59 5.15 -5.51 -12.03
CA LEU A 59 5.89 -6.76 -11.81
C LEU A 59 6.66 -7.17 -13.07
N GLN A 60 6.00 -7.18 -14.24
CA GLN A 60 6.64 -7.50 -15.52
C GLN A 60 7.80 -6.56 -15.86
N ALA A 61 7.63 -5.25 -15.64
CA ALA A 61 8.68 -4.27 -15.87
C ALA A 61 9.89 -4.51 -14.95
N ASN A 62 9.66 -4.71 -13.65
CA ASN A 62 10.72 -4.95 -12.68
C ASN A 62 11.44 -6.29 -12.94
N ASP A 63 10.71 -7.35 -13.31
CA ASP A 63 11.28 -8.65 -13.70
C ASP A 63 12.16 -8.56 -14.95
N HIS A 64 11.89 -7.59 -15.83
CA HIS A 64 12.70 -7.28 -17.02
C HIS A 64 13.76 -6.18 -16.78
N GLY A 65 14.05 -5.84 -15.52
CA GLY A 65 15.09 -4.87 -15.15
C GLY A 65 14.70 -3.40 -15.33
N THR A 66 13.43 -3.10 -15.64
CA THR A 66 12.91 -1.74 -15.70
C THR A 66 12.23 -1.39 -14.39
N TYR A 67 12.89 -0.55 -13.57
CA TYR A 67 12.35 -0.16 -12.28
C TYR A 67 11.06 0.66 -12.43
N PHE A 68 9.97 0.16 -11.84
CA PHE A 68 8.68 0.86 -11.79
C PHE A 68 8.10 0.77 -10.36
N PRO A 69 8.12 1.86 -9.57
CA PRO A 69 7.59 1.88 -8.21
C PRO A 69 6.07 2.01 -8.16
N ILE A 70 5.47 1.31 -7.21
CA ILE A 70 4.06 1.49 -6.80
C ILE A 70 4.01 1.89 -5.33
N TRP A 71 3.21 2.91 -5.03
CA TRP A 71 2.93 3.36 -3.67
C TRP A 71 1.43 3.22 -3.36
N GLY A 72 1.08 2.51 -2.28
CA GLY A 72 -0.30 2.36 -1.81
C GLY A 72 -0.53 3.02 -0.46
N THR A 73 -1.53 3.90 -0.35
CA THR A 73 -1.90 4.58 0.90
C THR A 73 -3.30 4.17 1.35
N CYS A 74 -3.48 3.74 2.61
CA CYS A 74 -4.80 3.37 3.16
C CYS A 74 -5.51 2.32 2.30
N LEU A 75 -6.61 2.64 1.59
CA LEU A 75 -7.24 1.75 0.61
C LEU A 75 -6.24 1.22 -0.43
N GLY A 76 -5.25 2.00 -0.85
CA GLY A 76 -4.19 1.54 -1.74
C GLY A 76 -3.28 0.50 -1.11
N PHE A 77 -3.01 0.61 0.19
CA PHE A 77 -2.30 -0.42 0.94
C PHE A 77 -3.15 -1.69 1.05
N GLU A 78 -4.44 -1.56 1.38
CA GLU A 78 -5.38 -2.69 1.40
C GLU A 78 -5.42 -3.41 0.05
N GLU A 79 -5.54 -2.65 -1.05
CA GLU A 79 -5.56 -3.17 -2.42
C GLU A 79 -4.28 -3.94 -2.76
N LEU A 80 -3.09 -3.42 -2.39
CA LEU A 80 -1.83 -4.13 -2.59
C LEU A 80 -1.82 -5.49 -1.87
N THR A 81 -2.33 -5.56 -0.63
CA THR A 81 -2.41 -6.83 0.10
C THR A 81 -3.38 -7.82 -0.54
N VAL A 82 -4.50 -7.33 -1.08
CA VAL A 82 -5.52 -8.16 -1.75
C VAL A 82 -4.98 -8.69 -3.08
N ILE A 83 -4.40 -7.83 -3.93
CA ILE A 83 -3.86 -8.25 -5.23
C ILE A 83 -2.71 -9.24 -5.05
N THR A 84 -1.82 -8.99 -4.08
CA THR A 84 -0.66 -9.87 -3.85
C THR A 84 -1.05 -11.24 -3.33
N SER A 85 -2.00 -11.30 -2.39
CA SER A 85 -2.45 -12.57 -1.79
C SER A 85 -3.54 -13.29 -2.60
N GLY A 86 -4.20 -12.59 -3.52
CA GLY A 86 -5.43 -13.06 -4.18
C GLY A 86 -6.62 -13.22 -3.22
N ARG A 87 -6.55 -12.72 -1.98
CA ARG A 87 -7.56 -12.93 -0.93
C ARG A 87 -7.83 -11.66 -0.13
N LYS A 88 -9.09 -11.46 0.28
CA LYS A 88 -9.45 -10.39 1.23
C LYS A 88 -9.20 -10.85 2.67
N LEU A 89 -8.03 -10.54 3.19
CA LEU A 89 -7.56 -10.95 4.53
C LEU A 89 -7.74 -9.87 5.62
N LEU A 90 -8.47 -8.80 5.32
CA LEU A 90 -8.65 -7.66 6.21
C LEU A 90 -9.58 -8.00 7.37
N ILE A 91 -9.29 -7.43 8.53
CA ILE A 91 -10.09 -7.50 9.75
C ILE A 91 -10.51 -6.09 10.18
N ASN A 92 -11.59 -6.01 10.95
CA ASN A 92 -12.05 -4.72 11.47
C ASN A 92 -11.13 -4.25 12.61
N THR A 93 -10.75 -2.98 12.58
CA THR A 93 -9.96 -2.31 13.62
C THR A 93 -10.57 -0.95 13.96
N ASP A 94 -10.39 -0.51 15.21
CA ASP A 94 -10.86 0.80 15.67
C ASP A 94 -9.84 1.91 15.40
N THR A 95 -9.76 2.34 14.13
CA THR A 95 -8.69 3.21 13.61
C THR A 95 -9.22 4.34 12.69
N SER A 96 -10.47 4.75 12.88
CA SER A 96 -11.17 5.67 11.95
C SER A 96 -10.82 7.15 12.09
N ASN A 97 -10.20 7.57 13.19
CA ASN A 97 -9.73 8.96 13.38
C ASN A 97 -8.73 9.03 14.54
N VAL A 98 -7.54 8.46 14.36
CA VAL A 98 -6.54 8.39 15.42
C VAL A 98 -5.15 8.63 14.85
N SER A 99 -4.33 9.40 15.56
CA SER A 99 -2.91 9.51 15.24
C SER A 99 -2.12 8.53 16.10
N LEU A 100 -1.25 7.74 15.47
CA LEU A 100 -0.46 6.71 16.14
C LEU A 100 1.03 6.91 15.89
N ARG A 101 1.84 6.49 16.85
CA ARG A 101 3.29 6.29 16.66
C ARG A 101 3.52 5.00 15.88
N LEU A 102 4.62 4.87 15.16
CA LEU A 102 4.97 3.64 14.44
C LEU A 102 5.74 2.68 15.35
N ASN A 103 5.26 1.46 15.50
CA ASN A 103 6.05 0.40 16.12
C ASN A 103 6.94 -0.22 15.03
N PHE A 104 8.17 0.31 14.87
CA PHE A 104 9.11 -0.21 13.88
C PHE A 104 9.52 -1.65 14.20
N THR A 105 9.60 -2.48 13.15
CA THR A 105 10.18 -3.82 13.24
C THR A 105 11.70 -3.75 13.00
N LYS A 106 12.38 -4.88 13.21
CA LYS A 106 13.80 -5.01 12.84
C LYS A 106 14.07 -4.75 11.34
N ASP A 107 13.09 -5.01 10.48
CA ASP A 107 13.25 -4.86 9.03
C ASP A 107 13.22 -3.38 8.59
N ALA A 108 12.77 -2.46 9.46
CA ALA A 108 12.76 -1.03 9.18
C ALA A 108 14.16 -0.43 9.02
N GLN A 109 15.13 -0.92 9.80
CA GLN A 109 16.49 -0.37 9.86
C GLN A 109 17.22 -0.47 8.52
N ASP A 110 17.08 -1.60 7.83
CA ASP A 110 17.70 -1.86 6.53
C ASP A 110 16.72 -1.65 5.36
N SER A 111 15.58 -1.01 5.61
CA SER A 111 14.54 -0.79 4.60
C SER A 111 14.95 0.27 3.59
N ARG A 112 14.49 0.12 2.35
CA ARG A 112 14.69 1.16 1.33
C ARG A 112 13.88 2.41 1.64
N MET A 113 12.67 2.23 2.19
CA MET A 113 11.77 3.32 2.53
C MET A 113 12.35 4.28 3.56
N PHE A 114 12.97 3.76 4.62
CA PHE A 114 13.47 4.58 5.73
C PHE A 114 14.98 4.86 5.69
N LYS A 115 15.72 4.30 4.72
CA LYS A 115 17.18 4.43 4.62
C LYS A 115 17.72 5.86 4.75
N ASN A 116 16.99 6.84 4.19
CA ASN A 116 17.43 8.24 4.14
C ASN A 116 16.69 9.14 5.14
N PHE A 117 15.93 8.57 6.08
CA PHE A 117 15.28 9.39 7.11
C PHE A 117 16.28 9.81 8.20
N PRO A 118 16.24 11.08 8.65
CA PRO A 118 17.02 11.51 9.80
C PRO A 118 16.70 10.68 11.03
N VAL A 119 17.72 10.38 11.85
CA VAL A 119 17.56 9.59 13.08
C VAL A 119 16.54 10.24 14.02
N ASP A 120 16.56 11.57 14.15
CA ASP A 120 15.60 12.30 15.00
C ASP A 120 14.15 12.14 14.50
N LEU A 121 13.95 12.10 13.18
CA LEU A 121 12.63 11.85 12.61
C LEU A 121 12.18 10.40 12.84
N MET A 122 13.08 9.42 12.72
CA MET A 122 12.77 8.03 13.05
C MET A 122 12.39 7.88 14.52
N ASN A 123 13.11 8.55 15.43
CA ASN A 123 12.79 8.57 16.85
C ASN A 123 11.43 9.23 17.13
N ALA A 124 11.15 10.37 16.49
CA ALA A 124 9.86 11.04 16.62
C ALA A 124 8.71 10.15 16.11
N LEU A 125 8.86 9.51 14.95
CA LEU A 125 7.87 8.55 14.44
C LEU A 125 7.63 7.38 15.38
N ALA A 126 8.65 6.92 16.12
CA ALA A 126 8.53 5.82 17.07
C ALA A 126 7.89 6.22 18.41
N ALA A 127 8.01 7.49 18.81
CA ALA A 127 7.59 8.00 20.11
C ALA A 127 6.29 8.81 20.08
N GLU A 128 6.04 9.55 19.00
CA GLU A 128 4.97 10.54 18.92
C GLU A 128 3.82 10.09 17.99
N PRO A 129 2.58 10.49 18.27
CA PRO A 129 1.41 10.14 17.44
C PRO A 129 1.38 10.98 16.14
N LEU A 130 2.27 10.67 15.21
CA LEU A 130 2.47 11.42 13.97
C LEU A 130 1.78 10.81 12.74
N ALA A 131 1.44 9.52 12.77
CA ALA A 131 0.82 8.83 11.64
C ALA A 131 -0.72 8.86 11.75
N ALA A 132 -1.38 9.61 10.87
CA ALA A 132 -2.83 9.71 10.82
C ALA A 132 -3.47 8.41 10.29
N ASN A 133 -4.41 7.85 11.05
CA ASN A 133 -5.22 6.70 10.68
C ASN A 133 -6.69 7.11 10.56
N SER A 134 -7.28 6.78 9.41
CA SER A 134 -8.71 7.00 9.12
C SER A 134 -9.28 5.84 8.30
N HIS A 135 -9.14 4.63 8.82
CA HIS A 135 -9.58 3.39 8.18
C HIS A 135 -10.37 2.52 9.17
N ARG A 136 -11.12 1.55 8.64
CA ARG A 136 -11.93 0.60 9.45
C ARG A 136 -11.45 -0.83 9.30
N TRP A 137 -10.53 -1.06 8.37
CA TRP A 137 -10.05 -2.36 7.97
C TRP A 137 -8.54 -2.34 7.96
N SER A 138 -7.94 -3.34 8.59
CA SER A 138 -6.49 -3.53 8.61
C SER A 138 -6.14 -4.98 8.31
N ILE A 139 -4.90 -5.23 7.91
CA ILE A 139 -4.37 -6.59 7.89
C ILE A 139 -3.65 -6.86 9.21
N SER A 140 -4.12 -7.85 9.97
CA SER A 140 -3.43 -8.24 11.21
C SER A 140 -2.07 -8.84 10.90
N VAL A 141 -1.12 -8.70 11.82
CA VAL A 141 0.19 -9.37 11.70
C VAL A 141 0.02 -10.88 11.55
N LYS A 142 -0.96 -11.46 12.27
CA LYS A 142 -1.31 -12.89 12.15
C LYS A 142 -1.76 -13.26 10.73
N ASN A 143 -2.71 -12.53 10.14
CA ASN A 143 -3.23 -12.83 8.81
C ASN A 143 -2.17 -12.64 7.73
N PHE A 144 -1.35 -11.59 7.87
CA PHE A 144 -0.24 -11.32 6.96
C PHE A 144 0.78 -12.46 7.00
N THR A 145 1.27 -12.84 8.18
CA THR A 145 2.33 -13.84 8.34
C THR A 145 1.87 -15.27 8.04
N SER A 146 0.57 -15.53 8.17
CA SER A 146 -0.04 -16.83 7.83
C SER A 146 -0.32 -16.98 6.33
N ASN A 147 -0.17 -15.91 5.53
CA ASN A 147 -0.31 -15.95 4.08
C ASN A 147 1.07 -15.98 3.42
N THR A 148 1.35 -17.06 2.70
CA THR A 148 2.67 -17.31 2.09
C THR A 148 3.02 -16.27 1.03
N GLU A 149 2.05 -15.82 0.25
CA GLU A 149 2.25 -14.83 -0.82
C GLU A 149 2.70 -13.48 -0.25
N LEU A 150 2.00 -12.99 0.78
CA LEU A 150 2.37 -11.74 1.45
C LEU A 150 3.70 -11.84 2.18
N LYS A 151 3.91 -12.90 2.97
CA LYS A 151 5.14 -13.09 3.74
C LYS A 151 6.39 -13.17 2.86
N ASN A 152 6.27 -13.76 1.68
CA ASN A 152 7.40 -13.88 0.75
C ASN A 152 7.62 -12.60 -0.06
N PHE A 153 6.57 -11.84 -0.34
CA PHE A 153 6.64 -10.67 -1.19
C PHE A 153 6.98 -9.37 -0.43
N TYR A 154 6.57 -9.24 0.83
CA TYR A 154 6.67 -7.99 1.58
C TYR A 154 7.44 -8.16 2.89
N LYS A 155 8.26 -7.16 3.24
CA LYS A 155 8.76 -6.93 4.59
C LYS A 155 7.78 -6.06 5.36
N ILE A 156 7.50 -6.40 6.62
CA ILE A 156 6.75 -5.53 7.54
C ILE A 156 7.75 -4.55 8.13
N LEU A 157 7.60 -3.25 7.89
CA LEU A 157 8.48 -2.22 8.43
C LEU A 157 7.94 -1.61 9.73
N SER A 158 6.62 -1.51 9.87
CA SER A 158 6.00 -1.11 11.12
C SER A 158 4.66 -1.78 11.34
N THR A 159 4.32 -1.93 12.62
CA THR A 159 2.99 -2.31 13.08
C THR A 159 2.36 -1.20 13.92
N ASN A 160 1.08 -1.36 14.18
CA ASN A 160 0.32 -0.55 15.11
C ASN A 160 -0.65 -1.44 15.88
N MET A 161 -1.22 -0.90 16.94
CA MET A 161 -2.20 -1.60 17.77
C MET A 161 -3.43 -0.70 17.92
N ASP A 162 -4.61 -1.26 17.71
CA ASP A 162 -5.86 -0.53 17.90
C ASP A 162 -6.26 -0.44 19.39
N SER A 163 -7.34 0.28 19.69
CA SER A 163 -7.86 0.46 21.06
C SER A 163 -8.29 -0.86 21.74
N LYS A 164 -8.44 -1.95 20.99
CA LYS A 164 -8.87 -3.28 21.44
C LYS A 164 -7.72 -4.27 21.56
N GLY A 165 -6.48 -3.82 21.35
CA GLY A 165 -5.29 -4.67 21.43
C GLY A 165 -5.02 -5.50 20.18
N ILE A 166 -5.65 -5.19 19.06
CA ILE A 166 -5.40 -5.87 17.79
C ILE A 166 -4.15 -5.27 17.14
N GLU A 167 -3.10 -6.09 16.99
CA GLU A 167 -1.90 -5.70 16.24
C GLU A 167 -2.11 -5.85 14.74
N PHE A 168 -1.83 -4.77 14.00
CA PHE A 168 -1.97 -4.70 12.55
C PHE A 168 -0.74 -4.10 11.88
N VAL A 169 -0.55 -4.47 10.61
CA VAL A 169 0.55 -3.97 9.78
C VAL A 169 0.24 -2.56 9.31
N SER A 170 1.16 -1.62 9.51
CA SER A 170 0.98 -0.21 9.13
C SER A 170 1.93 0.27 8.03
N THR A 171 3.08 -0.37 7.86
CA THR A 171 4.01 -0.09 6.75
C THR A 171 4.64 -1.37 6.22
N ILE A 172 4.67 -1.53 4.90
CA ILE A 172 5.36 -2.62 4.21
C ILE A 172 6.20 -2.10 3.04
N GLU A 173 7.21 -2.85 2.64
CA GLU A 173 7.88 -2.68 1.34
C GLU A 173 8.11 -4.03 0.66
N GLY A 174 8.12 -4.07 -0.68
CA GLY A 174 8.37 -5.29 -1.44
C GLY A 174 9.81 -5.81 -1.22
N THR A 175 10.01 -7.12 -1.22
CA THR A 175 11.34 -7.72 -1.29
C THR A 175 11.84 -7.61 -2.73
N CYS A 176 13.05 -7.11 -2.92
CA CYS A 176 13.72 -7.26 -4.21
C CYS A 176 14.13 -8.74 -4.33
N LYS A 177 13.88 -9.35 -5.49
CA LYS A 177 14.57 -10.56 -5.90
C LYS A 177 15.92 -10.19 -6.51
#